data_AF-A0A925XBR7-F1
#
_entry.id   AF-A0A925XBR7-F1
#
_cell.length_a   1.000
_cell.length_b   1.000
_cell.length_c   1.000
_cell.angle_alpha   90.00
_cell.angle_beta   90.00
_cell.angle_gamma   90.00
#
_symmetry.space_group_name_H-M   'P 1'
#
loop_
_entity.id
_entity.type
_entity.pdbx_description
1 polymer ?
#
loop_
_entity_poly.entity_id
_entity_poly.type
_entity_poly.pdbx_seq_one_letter_code
_entity_poly.pdbx_strand_id
1 'polypeptide(L)'
;MIKKFSPSLPNRIPYCWLTGLIFLFSFPIFSQVSVTDGTTTLPYTNLRLAFVAINAGVYTDTVTVSITGTFTDNAATSVLTGVGTYKAVNIQATVPGLVIASSQTIFISFSGARRVTMDGGFGGGRLIIRNTNATGQTMVITNDAQNIIVRNCNIEGNNSNTNGLIRIVTAITTGNDNITFDNCIIRNASNTTPSGGTGTATTGNIPRTAMVIQGLATATNDNITVQNCEFINFFNAQSPTVINMAGNNAGVSFIGNSFYQTVEFIGNAGFTTYQTIINIANTDNNIVVRNNFFGGNSASAGGSPYILRNPNGNRCRLIIIRSASPTATFENNTIANIRMNFYRIGLPPCGSCEDGFRGIWINTGNATVRNNTIGSLTANASLQFVQETNNMDAGNVTPLTGIEYGGSGIVENNRVGGITCSFNAASAYGFNITGILVNA
;
A
#
# COMPACT_ATOMS: atom_id res chain seq x y z
N MET A 1 6.91 81.32 16.03
CA MET A 1 6.49 82.22 14.93
C MET A 1 7.73 82.52 14.09
N ILE A 2 7.72 82.18 12.78
CA ILE A 2 8.59 82.71 11.70
C ILE A 2 10.07 82.24 11.77
N LYS A 3 10.78 81.71 10.76
CA LYS A 3 10.66 81.63 9.29
C LYS A 3 11.51 80.44 8.78
N LYS A 4 11.08 79.83 7.67
CA LYS A 4 11.88 78.93 6.82
C LYS A 4 13.14 79.64 6.30
N PHE A 5 14.26 78.91 6.27
CA PHE A 5 15.35 79.09 5.30
C PHE A 5 15.95 77.72 4.98
N SER A 6 15.84 77.30 3.72
CA SER A 6 16.66 76.27 3.09
C SER A 6 17.95 76.90 2.58
N PRO A 7 19.07 76.14 2.56
CA PRO A 7 19.84 76.11 1.31
C PRO A 7 20.48 74.75 0.96
N SER A 8 20.33 74.41 -0.33
CA SER A 8 21.28 73.79 -1.27
C SER A 8 22.21 72.63 -0.85
N LEU A 9 21.97 71.47 -1.47
CA LEU A 9 22.96 70.44 -1.83
C LEU A 9 24.07 71.04 -2.73
N PRO A 10 25.32 70.55 -2.62
CA PRO A 10 25.75 69.52 -3.58
C PRO A 10 26.79 68.52 -3.02
N ASN A 11 26.76 67.26 -3.44
CA ASN A 11 27.92 66.68 -4.12
C ASN A 11 27.63 65.30 -4.73
N ARG A 12 28.03 65.23 -6.00
CA ARG A 12 27.86 64.14 -6.96
C ARG A 12 28.84 63.01 -6.64
N ILE A 13 28.34 61.78 -6.54
CA ILE A 13 29.17 60.58 -6.71
C ILE A 13 28.97 60.10 -8.15
N PRO A 14 30.04 59.95 -8.96
CA PRO A 14 29.91 59.53 -10.35
C PRO A 14 29.53 58.05 -10.45
N TYR A 15 28.45 57.79 -11.19
CA TYR A 15 28.00 56.46 -11.61
C TYR A 15 29.05 55.83 -12.53
N CYS A 16 29.91 54.97 -11.97
CA CYS A 16 30.64 53.99 -12.75
C CYS A 16 29.66 52.88 -13.16
N TRP A 17 29.48 52.75 -14.46
CA TRP A 17 28.72 51.70 -15.12
C TRP A 17 29.38 50.35 -14.84
N LEU A 18 28.87 49.62 -13.84
CA LEU A 18 29.10 48.19 -13.72
C LEU A 18 27.94 47.49 -14.43
N THR A 19 28.01 47.41 -15.77
CA THR A 19 27.20 46.47 -16.53
C THR A 19 27.67 45.07 -16.17
N GLY A 20 27.10 44.53 -15.10
CA GLY A 20 27.24 43.14 -14.70
C GLY A 20 26.74 42.27 -15.84
N LEU A 21 27.69 41.68 -16.57
CA LEU A 21 27.46 40.63 -17.54
C LEU A 21 26.89 39.41 -16.77
N ILE A 22 25.57 39.32 -16.67
CA ILE A 22 24.90 38.10 -16.22
C ILE A 22 25.15 37.07 -17.31
N PHE A 23 26.20 36.26 -17.14
CA PHE A 23 26.31 35.00 -17.83
C PHE A 23 25.12 34.14 -17.37
N LEU A 24 24.08 34.09 -18.21
CA LEU A 24 23.05 33.06 -18.17
C LEU A 24 23.75 31.73 -18.50
N PHE A 25 24.41 31.14 -17.51
CA PHE A 25 24.82 29.74 -17.60
C PHE A 25 23.53 28.91 -17.65
N SER A 26 23.14 28.51 -18.86
CA SER A 26 22.20 27.42 -19.04
C SER A 26 22.88 26.18 -18.49
N PHE A 27 22.54 25.80 -17.26
CA PHE A 27 22.96 24.52 -16.72
C PHE A 27 22.38 23.44 -17.65
N PRO A 28 23.21 22.55 -18.23
CA PRO A 28 22.71 21.49 -19.08
C PRO A 28 21.76 20.63 -18.22
N ILE A 29 20.51 20.55 -18.64
CA ILE A 29 19.56 19.62 -18.03
C ILE A 29 19.99 18.24 -18.48
N PHE A 30 20.65 17.50 -17.59
CA PHE A 30 21.07 16.13 -17.88
C PHE A 30 19.85 15.24 -18.12
N SER A 31 19.87 14.48 -19.20
CA SER A 31 18.89 13.44 -19.46
C SER A 31 18.93 12.40 -18.34
N GLN A 32 17.75 12.08 -17.80
CA GLN A 32 17.57 11.09 -16.74
C GLN A 32 16.88 9.82 -17.25
N VAL A 33 16.41 9.87 -18.51
CA VAL A 33 15.70 8.79 -19.19
C VAL A 33 16.16 8.73 -20.63
N SER A 34 16.63 7.57 -21.09
CA SER A 34 16.93 7.30 -22.50
C SER A 34 15.90 6.32 -23.05
N VAL A 35 15.31 6.62 -24.21
CA VAL A 35 14.32 5.73 -24.85
C VAL A 35 14.84 5.28 -26.20
N THR A 36 14.68 4.00 -26.52
CA THR A 36 15.01 3.47 -27.84
C THR A 36 14.08 2.35 -28.29
N ASP A 37 13.86 2.24 -29.60
CA ASP A 37 13.21 1.08 -30.24
C ASP A 37 14.18 0.26 -31.12
N GLY A 38 15.49 0.44 -30.90
CA GLY A 38 16.55 -0.18 -31.69
C GLY A 38 16.98 0.62 -32.93
N THR A 39 16.15 1.55 -33.41
CA THR A 39 16.49 2.44 -34.53
C THR A 39 16.61 3.89 -34.08
N THR A 40 15.60 4.37 -33.35
CA THR A 40 15.58 5.71 -32.77
C THR A 40 16.06 5.63 -31.34
N THR A 41 16.93 6.56 -30.93
CA THR A 41 17.34 6.73 -29.52
C THR A 41 17.30 8.21 -29.18
N LEU A 42 16.46 8.61 -28.22
CA LEU A 42 16.38 10.00 -27.78
C LEU A 42 16.43 10.12 -26.24
N PRO A 43 17.07 11.18 -25.74
CA PRO A 43 17.08 11.51 -24.32
C PRO A 43 15.82 12.28 -23.89
N TYR A 44 15.39 12.03 -22.67
CA TYR A 44 14.32 12.75 -21.98
C TYR A 44 14.76 13.09 -20.55
N THR A 45 14.13 14.11 -19.99
CA THR A 45 14.42 14.59 -18.62
C THR A 45 13.62 13.83 -17.55
N ASN A 46 12.54 13.15 -17.93
CA ASN A 46 11.67 12.37 -17.05
C ASN A 46 10.81 11.37 -17.85
N LEU A 47 10.10 10.50 -17.13
CA LEU A 47 9.19 9.50 -17.73
C LEU A 47 7.99 10.12 -18.45
N ARG A 48 7.47 11.26 -18.00
CA ARG A 48 6.32 11.90 -18.63
C ARG A 48 6.63 12.28 -20.07
N LEU A 49 7.76 12.94 -20.33
CA LEU A 49 8.15 13.33 -21.69
C LEU A 49 8.45 12.11 -22.57
N ALA A 50 9.06 11.06 -21.99
CA ALA A 50 9.26 9.79 -22.68
C ALA A 50 7.92 9.16 -23.10
N PHE A 51 6.94 9.10 -22.20
CA PHE A 51 5.61 8.55 -22.50
C PHE A 51 4.85 9.40 -23.51
N VAL A 52 4.96 10.73 -23.48
CA VAL A 52 4.37 11.60 -24.51
C VAL A 52 4.91 11.23 -25.90
N ALA A 53 6.23 11.01 -26.04
CA ALA A 53 6.82 10.63 -27.31
C ALA A 53 6.39 9.23 -27.77
N ILE A 54 6.31 8.26 -26.85
CA ILE A 54 5.81 6.90 -27.14
C ILE A 54 4.35 6.95 -27.61
N ASN A 55 3.49 7.69 -26.91
CA ASN A 55 2.08 7.86 -27.27
C ASN A 55 1.90 8.59 -28.60
N ALA A 56 2.83 9.47 -28.97
CA ALA A 56 2.84 10.18 -30.26
C ALA A 56 3.37 9.30 -31.42
N GLY A 57 3.73 8.04 -31.18
CA GLY A 57 4.18 7.11 -32.21
C GLY A 57 5.61 7.35 -32.70
N VAL A 58 6.43 8.08 -31.92
CA VAL A 58 7.87 8.27 -32.23
C VAL A 58 8.63 6.94 -32.27
N TYR A 59 8.15 5.96 -31.49
CA TYR A 59 8.72 4.63 -31.39
C TYR A 59 7.67 3.60 -31.80
N THR A 60 8.05 2.68 -32.69
CA THR A 60 7.08 1.76 -33.34
C THR A 60 7.31 0.28 -33.03
N ASP A 61 8.49 -0.09 -32.55
CA ASP A 61 8.81 -1.48 -32.19
C ASP A 61 8.69 -1.71 -30.67
N THR A 62 9.39 -2.71 -30.13
CA THR A 62 9.63 -2.85 -28.70
C THR A 62 10.47 -1.69 -28.18
N VAL A 63 9.88 -0.90 -27.30
CA VAL A 63 10.50 0.28 -26.72
C VAL A 63 11.20 -0.07 -25.43
N THR A 64 12.47 0.30 -25.30
CA THR A 64 13.22 0.23 -24.04
C THR A 64 13.38 1.64 -23.47
N VAL A 65 12.85 1.85 -22.27
CA VAL A 65 12.97 3.07 -21.47
C VAL A 65 13.97 2.82 -20.36
N SER A 66 15.17 3.36 -20.51
CA SER A 66 16.26 3.24 -19.55
C SER A 66 16.29 4.46 -18.63
N ILE A 67 16.04 4.26 -17.34
CA ILE A 67 16.18 5.31 -16.32
C ILE A 67 17.66 5.35 -15.93
N THR A 68 18.31 6.49 -16.22
CA THR A 68 19.75 6.70 -16.07
C THR A 68 20.11 7.58 -14.88
N GLY A 69 19.13 8.22 -14.26
CA GLY A 69 19.36 8.95 -13.03
C GLY A 69 18.08 9.30 -12.27
N THR A 70 18.28 9.88 -11.09
CA THR A 70 17.21 10.23 -10.16
C THR A 70 16.57 11.55 -10.56
N PHE A 71 15.24 11.60 -10.54
CA PHE A 71 14.49 12.81 -10.85
C PHE A 71 13.20 12.93 -10.06
N THR A 72 12.70 14.17 -9.96
CA THR A 72 11.37 14.49 -9.46
C THR A 72 10.58 15.17 -10.57
N ASP A 73 9.43 14.60 -10.96
CA ASP A 73 8.50 15.22 -11.91
C ASP A 73 7.20 15.62 -11.21
N ASN A 74 7.06 16.92 -10.98
CA ASN A 74 5.89 17.53 -10.38
C ASN A 74 5.09 18.36 -11.39
N ALA A 75 5.30 18.19 -12.70
CA ALA A 75 4.57 18.98 -13.69
C ALA A 75 3.17 18.41 -13.98
N ALA A 76 3.08 17.10 -14.18
CA ALA A 76 1.82 16.38 -14.45
C ALA A 76 2.01 14.87 -14.29
N THR A 77 0.92 14.11 -14.40
CA THR A 77 0.94 12.64 -14.44
C THR A 77 1.75 12.12 -15.63
N SER A 78 2.57 11.08 -15.40
CA SER A 78 3.22 10.30 -16.45
C SER A 78 2.23 9.25 -16.97
N VAL A 79 1.60 9.49 -18.12
CA VAL A 79 0.57 8.61 -18.69
C VAL A 79 1.10 7.87 -19.92
N LEU A 80 1.18 6.55 -19.85
CA LEU A 80 1.37 5.68 -21.01
C LEU A 80 0.01 5.14 -21.45
N THR A 81 -0.31 5.27 -22.74
CA THR A 81 -1.61 4.87 -23.28
C THR A 81 -1.51 3.70 -24.24
N GLY A 82 -2.63 3.05 -24.50
CA GLY A 82 -2.75 1.99 -25.52
C GLY A 82 -2.88 2.48 -26.96
N VAL A 83 -2.84 3.81 -27.21
CA VAL A 83 -3.03 4.38 -28.56
C VAL A 83 -1.73 4.52 -29.35
N GLY A 84 -0.57 4.29 -28.71
CA GLY A 84 0.72 4.31 -29.40
C GLY A 84 0.89 3.13 -30.37
N THR A 85 1.85 3.25 -31.29
CA THR A 85 2.18 2.23 -32.30
C THR A 85 3.20 1.19 -31.84
N TYR A 86 3.69 1.30 -30.60
CA TYR A 86 4.69 0.39 -30.02
C TYR A 86 4.17 -1.05 -29.88
N LYS A 87 5.07 -2.03 -29.95
CA LYS A 87 4.71 -3.45 -29.74
C LYS A 87 4.69 -3.87 -28.27
N ALA A 88 5.62 -3.33 -27.49
CA ALA A 88 5.78 -3.52 -26.05
C ALA A 88 6.63 -2.37 -25.47
N VAL A 89 6.55 -2.13 -24.15
CA VAL A 89 7.39 -1.14 -23.46
C VAL A 89 8.10 -1.80 -22.28
N ASN A 90 9.43 -1.76 -22.26
CA ASN A 90 10.27 -2.25 -21.20
C ASN A 90 10.92 -1.07 -20.48
N ILE A 91 10.58 -0.84 -19.21
CA ILE A 91 11.10 0.24 -18.38
C ILE A 91 12.07 -0.37 -17.38
N GLN A 92 13.31 0.13 -17.35
CA GLN A 92 14.38 -0.46 -16.55
C GLN A 92 15.27 0.59 -15.89
N ALA A 93 15.79 0.26 -14.70
CA ALA A 93 16.88 0.99 -14.08
C ALA A 93 18.22 0.58 -14.71
N THR A 94 19.16 1.52 -14.81
CA THR A 94 20.51 1.25 -15.36
C THR A 94 21.63 1.35 -14.33
N VAL A 95 21.31 1.81 -13.11
CA VAL A 95 22.21 1.85 -11.95
C VAL A 95 21.40 1.54 -10.69
N PRO A 96 22.03 1.02 -9.61
CA PRO A 96 21.30 0.70 -8.39
C PRO A 96 20.88 1.97 -7.63
N GLY A 97 19.78 1.89 -6.90
CA GLY A 97 19.35 2.95 -5.96
C GLY A 97 18.71 4.19 -6.60
N LEU A 98 18.31 4.12 -7.87
CA LEU A 98 17.60 5.20 -8.53
C LEU A 98 16.26 5.51 -7.86
N VAL A 99 15.93 6.80 -7.80
CA VAL A 99 14.65 7.30 -7.30
C VAL A 99 13.97 8.11 -8.40
N ILE A 100 12.74 7.73 -8.74
CA ILE A 100 11.84 8.56 -9.52
C ILE A 100 10.71 9.00 -8.60
N ALA A 101 10.49 10.31 -8.50
CA ALA A 101 9.59 10.89 -7.53
C ALA A 101 8.58 11.85 -8.15
N SER A 102 7.46 12.03 -7.45
CA SER A 102 6.45 13.04 -7.75
C SER A 102 5.70 13.46 -6.50
N SER A 103 4.98 14.57 -6.58
CA SER A 103 3.96 15.03 -5.63
C SER A 103 2.60 15.26 -6.31
N GLN A 104 2.39 14.66 -7.49
CA GLN A 104 1.14 14.75 -8.25
C GLN A 104 0.00 13.91 -7.65
N THR A 105 -1.23 14.14 -8.07
CA THR A 105 -2.39 13.31 -7.65
C THR A 105 -2.28 11.88 -8.17
N ILE A 106 -1.69 11.69 -9.35
CA ILE A 106 -1.25 10.39 -9.86
C ILE A 106 0.16 10.58 -10.40
N PHE A 107 1.10 9.72 -10.01
CA PHE A 107 2.44 9.78 -10.58
C PHE A 107 2.51 9.03 -11.92
N ILE A 108 2.28 7.72 -11.92
CA ILE A 108 2.33 6.88 -13.11
C ILE A 108 0.93 6.33 -13.43
N SER A 109 0.52 6.43 -14.70
CA SER A 109 -0.73 5.86 -15.18
C SER A 109 -0.51 4.99 -16.41
N PHE A 110 -0.96 3.73 -16.34
CA PHE A 110 -1.10 2.83 -17.47
C PHE A 110 -2.58 2.82 -17.89
N SER A 111 -2.92 3.65 -18.87
CA SER A 111 -4.30 3.90 -19.30
C SER A 111 -4.57 3.23 -20.65
N GLY A 112 -5.11 2.01 -20.62
CA GLY A 112 -5.27 1.15 -21.79
C GLY A 112 -3.94 0.65 -22.37
N ALA A 113 -2.82 0.92 -21.69
CA ALA A 113 -1.51 0.45 -22.10
C ALA A 113 -1.46 -1.07 -22.14
N ARG A 114 -0.65 -1.63 -23.06
CA ARG A 114 -0.53 -3.08 -23.24
C ARG A 114 0.92 -3.51 -23.30
N ARG A 115 1.22 -4.70 -22.74
CA ARG A 115 2.54 -5.34 -22.81
C ARG A 115 3.65 -4.43 -22.26
N VAL A 116 3.45 -3.97 -21.03
CA VAL A 116 4.41 -3.11 -20.34
C VAL A 116 5.11 -3.92 -19.27
N THR A 117 6.43 -3.94 -19.29
CA THR A 117 7.24 -4.48 -18.20
C THR A 117 8.01 -3.35 -17.55
N MET A 118 7.80 -3.12 -16.26
CA MET A 118 8.61 -2.24 -15.44
C MET A 118 9.45 -3.10 -14.49
N ASP A 119 10.75 -3.18 -14.77
CA ASP A 119 11.71 -3.95 -13.98
C ASP A 119 12.67 -2.99 -13.27
N GLY A 120 12.49 -2.84 -11.96
CA GLY A 120 13.36 -1.99 -11.15
C GLY A 120 14.70 -2.62 -10.80
N GLY A 121 14.93 -3.89 -11.15
CA GLY A 121 16.09 -4.66 -10.74
C GLY A 121 17.36 -4.23 -11.47
N PHE A 122 18.38 -3.79 -10.72
CA PHE A 122 19.73 -3.57 -11.26
C PHE A 122 20.78 -3.80 -10.18
N GLY A 123 21.77 -4.66 -10.43
CA GLY A 123 22.90 -4.90 -9.51
C GLY A 123 22.47 -5.34 -8.11
N GLY A 124 21.33 -6.03 -7.96
CA GLY A 124 20.74 -6.41 -6.68
C GLY A 124 19.93 -5.30 -5.99
N GLY A 125 19.92 -4.08 -6.53
CA GLY A 125 19.07 -2.97 -6.09
C GLY A 125 17.69 -2.97 -6.75
N ARG A 126 16.81 -2.09 -6.26
CA ARG A 126 15.46 -1.85 -6.77
C ARG A 126 15.27 -0.37 -7.10
N LEU A 127 14.60 -0.08 -8.22
CA LEU A 127 14.10 1.26 -8.55
C LEU A 127 13.08 1.70 -7.50
N ILE A 128 13.26 2.90 -6.95
CA ILE A 128 12.28 3.52 -6.05
C ILE A 128 11.35 4.41 -6.86
N ILE A 129 10.06 4.14 -6.78
CA ILE A 129 8.98 4.91 -7.40
C ILE A 129 8.18 5.54 -6.28
N ARG A 130 8.29 6.86 -6.11
CA ARG A 130 7.76 7.54 -4.93
C ARG A 130 6.75 8.62 -5.29
N ASN A 131 5.57 8.59 -4.67
CA ASN A 131 4.67 9.74 -4.65
C ASN A 131 4.50 10.29 -3.22
N THR A 132 5.00 11.50 -2.97
CA THR A 132 4.93 12.16 -1.65
C THR A 132 3.61 12.87 -1.40
N ASN A 133 2.69 12.90 -2.37
CA ASN A 133 1.37 13.47 -2.21
C ASN A 133 0.54 12.66 -1.20
N ALA A 134 0.04 13.34 -0.15
CA ALA A 134 -0.72 12.71 0.93
C ALA A 134 -2.10 12.15 0.48
N THR A 135 -2.60 12.54 -0.70
CA THR A 135 -3.85 12.05 -1.27
C THR A 135 -3.67 11.41 -2.64
N GLY A 136 -2.44 11.42 -3.18
CA GLY A 136 -2.13 10.98 -4.53
C GLY A 136 -1.73 9.51 -4.62
N GLN A 137 -1.99 8.91 -5.77
CA GLN A 137 -1.59 7.54 -6.08
C GLN A 137 -0.19 7.51 -6.69
N THR A 138 0.58 6.48 -6.37
CA THR A 138 1.88 6.25 -7.01
C THR A 138 1.70 5.62 -8.39
N MET A 139 0.75 4.70 -8.52
CA MET A 139 0.49 4.00 -9.78
C MET A 139 -1.01 3.76 -9.97
N VAL A 140 -1.50 3.99 -11.19
CA VAL A 140 -2.87 3.67 -11.60
C VAL A 140 -2.84 2.84 -12.89
N ILE A 141 -3.62 1.76 -12.91
CA ILE A 141 -3.86 0.87 -14.05
C ILE A 141 -5.35 0.94 -14.35
N THR A 142 -5.70 1.38 -15.55
CA THR A 142 -7.08 1.77 -15.91
C THR A 142 -7.34 1.64 -17.40
N ASN A 143 -8.61 1.74 -17.80
CA ASN A 143 -9.06 1.86 -19.19
C ASN A 143 -8.68 0.66 -20.07
N ASP A 144 -8.95 -0.54 -19.58
CA ASP A 144 -8.64 -1.80 -20.25
C ASP A 144 -7.13 -2.04 -20.46
N ALA A 145 -6.30 -1.65 -19.49
CA ALA A 145 -4.88 -1.92 -19.52
C ALA A 145 -4.61 -3.42 -19.32
N GLN A 146 -3.71 -3.99 -20.12
CA GLN A 146 -3.53 -5.45 -20.17
C GLN A 146 -2.05 -5.87 -20.26
N ASN A 147 -1.71 -7.01 -19.65
CA ASN A 147 -0.35 -7.57 -19.70
C ASN A 147 0.69 -6.58 -19.16
N ILE A 148 0.47 -6.11 -17.93
CA ILE A 148 1.39 -5.20 -17.23
C ILE A 148 2.14 -6.01 -16.17
N ILE A 149 3.47 -5.93 -16.19
CA ILE A 149 4.33 -6.56 -15.20
C ILE A 149 5.10 -5.46 -14.49
N VAL A 150 5.01 -5.39 -13.18
CA VAL A 150 5.83 -4.54 -12.32
C VAL A 150 6.62 -5.45 -11.40
N ARG A 151 7.94 -5.40 -11.48
CA ARG A 151 8.79 -6.28 -10.67
C ARG A 151 10.05 -5.61 -10.17
N ASN A 152 10.59 -6.11 -9.07
CA ASN A 152 11.84 -5.63 -8.46
C ASN A 152 11.81 -4.11 -8.17
N CYS A 153 10.65 -3.57 -7.79
CA CYS A 153 10.45 -2.14 -7.52
C CYS A 153 10.18 -1.88 -6.04
N ASN A 154 10.55 -0.70 -5.58
CA ASN A 154 10.07 -0.11 -4.33
C ASN A 154 8.98 0.92 -4.67
N ILE A 155 7.72 0.56 -4.46
CA ILE A 155 6.57 1.44 -4.70
C ILE A 155 6.23 2.13 -3.38
N GLU A 156 6.44 3.43 -3.34
CA GLU A 156 6.38 4.23 -2.14
C GLU A 156 5.37 5.36 -2.26
N GLY A 157 4.63 5.63 -1.19
CA GLY A 157 3.93 6.90 -1.09
C GLY A 157 3.38 7.20 0.29
N ASN A 158 2.64 8.31 0.38
CA ASN A 158 2.10 8.83 1.65
C ASN A 158 0.57 8.92 1.64
N ASN A 159 -0.10 8.19 0.74
CA ASN A 159 -1.54 8.34 0.55
C ASN A 159 -2.36 7.89 1.77
N SER A 160 -2.87 8.84 2.54
CA SER A 160 -3.68 8.57 3.73
C SER A 160 -5.17 8.35 3.43
N ASN A 161 -5.60 8.47 2.17
CA ASN A 161 -6.99 8.19 1.76
C ASN A 161 -7.22 6.73 1.35
N THR A 162 -8.47 6.38 1.03
CA THR A 162 -8.88 5.01 0.66
C THR A 162 -8.51 4.60 -0.77
N ASN A 163 -7.98 5.51 -1.59
CA ASN A 163 -7.62 5.22 -2.98
C ASN A 163 -6.30 4.44 -3.08
N GLY A 164 -5.52 4.37 -2.00
CA GLY A 164 -4.29 3.59 -1.91
C GLY A 164 -3.11 4.12 -2.74
N LEU A 165 -1.98 3.41 -2.68
CA LEU A 165 -0.78 3.74 -3.49
C LEU A 165 -0.93 3.25 -4.93
N ILE A 166 -1.48 2.04 -5.09
CA ILE A 166 -1.67 1.36 -6.36
C ILE A 166 -3.18 1.20 -6.58
N ARG A 167 -3.65 1.52 -7.78
CA ARG A 167 -5.04 1.29 -8.18
C ARG A 167 -5.10 0.49 -9.47
N ILE A 168 -5.93 -0.54 -9.47
CA ILE A 168 -6.35 -1.27 -10.67
C ILE A 168 -7.86 -1.08 -10.74
N VAL A 169 -8.30 -0.08 -11.49
CA VAL A 169 -9.67 0.44 -11.43
C VAL A 169 -10.17 0.85 -12.80
N THR A 170 -11.49 1.00 -12.93
CA THR A 170 -12.13 1.66 -14.07
C THR A 170 -11.71 1.05 -15.42
N ALA A 171 -12.26 -0.13 -15.72
CA ALA A 171 -12.25 -0.69 -17.06
C ALA A 171 -13.31 -0.02 -17.95
N ILE A 172 -13.27 -0.22 -19.26
CA ILE A 172 -14.29 0.28 -20.20
C ILE A 172 -15.08 -0.90 -20.76
N THR A 173 -14.39 -1.89 -21.33
CA THR A 173 -15.02 -2.98 -22.09
C THR A 173 -14.61 -4.37 -21.67
N THR A 174 -13.35 -4.57 -21.30
CA THR A 174 -12.79 -5.92 -21.13
C THR A 174 -12.24 -6.19 -19.74
N GLY A 175 -11.88 -5.14 -19.00
CA GLY A 175 -11.21 -5.33 -17.71
C GLY A 175 -9.77 -4.83 -17.75
N ASN A 176 -9.20 -4.54 -16.58
CA ASN A 176 -7.76 -4.40 -16.46
C ASN A 176 -7.17 -5.76 -16.09
N ASP A 177 -6.61 -6.46 -17.08
CA ASP A 177 -6.35 -7.89 -16.97
C ASP A 177 -4.88 -8.26 -17.11
N ASN A 178 -4.52 -9.43 -16.56
CA ASN A 178 -3.18 -10.00 -16.69
C ASN A 178 -2.12 -9.03 -16.13
N ILE A 179 -2.37 -8.56 -14.90
CA ILE A 179 -1.51 -7.61 -14.19
C ILE A 179 -0.71 -8.37 -13.14
N THR A 180 0.62 -8.22 -13.17
CA THR A 180 1.51 -8.89 -12.21
C THR A 180 2.35 -7.88 -11.44
N PHE A 181 2.33 -8.00 -10.11
CA PHE A 181 3.30 -7.41 -9.20
C PHE A 181 4.15 -8.53 -8.60
N ASP A 182 5.46 -8.53 -8.87
CA ASP A 182 6.37 -9.58 -8.41
C ASP A 182 7.61 -9.00 -7.72
N ASN A 183 8.00 -9.56 -6.56
CA ASN A 183 9.21 -9.15 -5.85
C ASN A 183 9.30 -7.64 -5.58
N CYS A 184 8.17 -7.00 -5.28
CA CYS A 184 8.11 -5.56 -4.99
C CYS A 184 8.05 -5.29 -3.48
N ILE A 185 8.65 -4.19 -3.04
CA ILE A 185 8.33 -3.60 -1.72
C ILE A 185 7.30 -2.50 -1.96
N ILE A 186 6.16 -2.61 -1.31
CA ILE A 186 5.07 -1.64 -1.35
C ILE A 186 4.97 -1.07 0.06
N ARG A 187 5.14 0.25 0.23
CA ARG A 187 5.24 0.82 1.58
C ARG A 187 5.03 2.33 1.65
N ASN A 188 5.03 2.84 2.88
CA ASN A 188 5.17 4.25 3.18
C ASN A 188 6.47 4.86 2.62
N ALA A 189 6.51 6.17 2.33
CA ALA A 189 7.69 6.77 1.72
C ALA A 189 8.94 6.72 2.62
N SER A 190 10.09 6.22 2.10
CA SER A 190 11.33 6.05 2.90
C SER A 190 11.85 7.34 3.49
N ASN A 191 11.68 8.42 2.73
CA ASN A 191 12.22 9.73 3.05
C ASN A 191 11.42 10.41 4.16
N THR A 192 10.52 9.68 4.79
CA THR A 192 9.71 10.13 5.89
C THR A 192 9.79 9.12 7.03
N THR A 193 9.86 9.62 8.25
CA THR A 193 9.74 8.77 9.43
C THR A 193 8.27 8.31 9.53
N PRO A 194 7.99 6.98 9.54
CA PRO A 194 6.65 6.51 9.83
C PRO A 194 6.29 6.94 11.25
N SER A 195 5.31 7.82 11.41
CA SER A 195 4.77 8.15 12.73
C SER A 195 3.81 7.05 13.13
N GLY A 196 4.21 6.14 14.03
CA GLY A 196 3.27 5.23 14.68
C GLY A 196 2.17 6.07 15.31
N GLY A 197 0.94 5.97 14.80
CA GLY A 197 -0.10 7.02 14.90
C GLY A 197 -0.31 7.64 16.28
N THR A 198 0.46 8.66 16.67
CA THR A 198 0.26 9.35 17.94
C THR A 198 -0.89 10.36 17.80
N GLY A 199 -2.11 9.93 18.11
CA GLY A 199 -3.12 10.72 18.83
C GLY A 199 -3.74 11.97 18.19
N THR A 200 -3.32 12.42 17.01
CA THR A 200 -4.02 13.48 16.27
C THR A 200 -4.20 13.06 14.82
N ALA A 201 -5.40 13.26 14.27
CA ALA A 201 -5.83 12.84 12.94
C ALA A 201 -5.06 13.51 11.76
N THR A 202 -3.88 14.05 11.99
CA THR A 202 -3.06 14.75 11.02
C THR A 202 -2.04 13.79 10.40
N THR A 203 -2.39 13.28 9.21
CA THR A 203 -1.49 13.22 8.04
C THR A 203 -0.08 12.65 8.27
N GLY A 204 0.07 11.64 9.12
CA GLY A 204 1.30 10.87 9.21
C GLY A 204 1.62 10.25 7.86
N ASN A 205 2.90 10.19 7.50
CA ASN A 205 3.41 9.64 6.24
C ASN A 205 3.22 8.12 6.10
N ILE A 206 2.12 7.57 6.59
CA ILE A 206 1.75 6.16 6.59
C ILE A 206 0.49 6.01 5.73
N PRO A 207 0.58 5.30 4.60
CA PRO A 207 -0.58 5.10 3.74
C PRO A 207 -1.68 4.31 4.45
N ARG A 208 -2.93 4.59 4.10
CA ARG A 208 -4.09 3.84 4.62
C ARG A 208 -4.31 2.51 3.89
N THR A 209 -3.98 2.51 2.61
CA THR A 209 -4.23 1.41 1.68
C THR A 209 -3.03 1.30 0.75
N ALA A 210 -2.56 0.07 0.53
CA ALA A 210 -1.51 -0.22 -0.43
C ALA A 210 -2.11 -0.33 -1.83
N MET A 211 -3.14 -1.17 -1.98
CA MET A 211 -3.71 -1.51 -3.27
C MET A 211 -5.24 -1.51 -3.23
N VAL A 212 -5.86 -0.90 -4.25
CA VAL A 212 -7.28 -1.00 -4.53
C VAL A 212 -7.48 -1.71 -5.87
N ILE A 213 -8.31 -2.75 -5.89
CA ILE A 213 -8.67 -3.50 -7.09
C ILE A 213 -10.19 -3.45 -7.23
N GLN A 214 -10.69 -2.89 -8.33
CA GLN A 214 -12.12 -2.73 -8.55
C GLN A 214 -12.45 -2.78 -10.04
N GLY A 215 -13.14 -3.84 -10.47
CA GLY A 215 -13.69 -3.92 -11.81
C GLY A 215 -15.08 -3.30 -11.90
N LEU A 216 -15.67 -3.40 -13.08
CA LEU A 216 -17.07 -3.09 -13.32
C LEU A 216 -17.85 -4.39 -13.51
N ALA A 217 -19.15 -4.39 -13.20
CA ALA A 217 -20.00 -5.55 -13.42
C ALA A 217 -20.02 -6.03 -14.89
N THR A 218 -19.74 -5.12 -15.83
CA THR A 218 -19.65 -5.40 -17.28
C THR A 218 -18.22 -5.59 -17.79
N ALA A 219 -17.22 -5.37 -16.95
CA ALA A 219 -15.80 -5.42 -17.31
C ALA A 219 -15.00 -5.72 -16.03
N THR A 220 -14.98 -7.00 -15.65
CA THR A 220 -14.28 -7.49 -14.46
C THR A 220 -12.77 -7.29 -14.63
N ASN A 221 -12.05 -7.02 -13.55
CA ASN A 221 -10.58 -7.09 -13.64
C ASN A 221 -10.14 -8.52 -13.37
N ASP A 222 -9.43 -9.12 -14.33
CA ASP A 222 -9.15 -10.55 -14.30
C ASP A 222 -7.66 -10.90 -14.32
N ASN A 223 -7.32 -12.06 -13.74
CA ASN A 223 -5.95 -12.60 -13.73
C ASN A 223 -4.90 -11.63 -13.15
N ILE A 224 -5.20 -11.05 -11.99
CA ILE A 224 -4.27 -10.19 -11.27
C ILE A 224 -3.45 -11.04 -10.31
N THR A 225 -2.12 -10.95 -10.40
CA THR A 225 -1.21 -11.69 -9.51
C THR A 225 -0.33 -10.71 -8.74
N VAL A 226 -0.32 -10.85 -7.42
CA VAL A 226 0.58 -10.14 -6.51
C VAL A 226 1.37 -11.20 -5.74
N GLN A 227 2.66 -11.29 -6.00
CA GLN A 227 3.48 -12.36 -5.47
C GLN A 227 4.84 -11.92 -5.00
N ASN A 228 5.37 -12.61 -4.00
CA ASN A 228 6.70 -12.36 -3.41
C ASN A 228 6.91 -10.88 -3.00
N CYS A 229 5.82 -10.14 -2.75
CA CYS A 229 5.87 -8.74 -2.39
C CYS A 229 5.91 -8.56 -0.87
N GLU A 230 6.44 -7.42 -0.44
CA GLU A 230 6.44 -7.00 0.96
C GLU A 230 5.55 -5.76 1.11
N PHE A 231 4.59 -5.83 2.03
CA PHE A 231 3.68 -4.75 2.37
C PHE A 231 4.04 -4.23 3.77
N ILE A 232 4.59 -3.01 3.81
CA ILE A 232 5.22 -2.47 5.01
C ILE A 232 4.54 -1.17 5.42
N ASN A 233 4.18 -1.04 6.70
CA ASN A 233 3.73 0.20 7.30
C ASN A 233 2.45 0.80 6.66
N PHE A 234 1.36 0.02 6.60
CA PHE A 234 0.05 0.46 6.12
C PHE A 234 -1.04 0.67 7.18
N PHE A 235 -0.74 0.44 8.46
CA PHE A 235 -1.75 0.61 9.49
C PHE A 235 -1.73 2.05 9.98
N ASN A 236 -2.49 2.92 9.32
CA ASN A 236 -2.72 4.28 9.79
C ASN A 236 -3.83 4.33 10.86
N ALA A 237 -3.98 5.46 11.56
CA ALA A 237 -4.94 5.57 12.66
C ALA A 237 -6.43 5.70 12.25
N GLN A 238 -6.78 5.49 10.96
CA GLN A 238 -8.11 5.78 10.39
C GLN A 238 -8.77 4.57 9.72
N SER A 239 -8.82 3.42 10.41
CA SER A 239 -9.36 2.16 9.88
C SER A 239 -8.72 1.73 8.54
N PRO A 240 -7.44 1.32 8.61
CA PRO A 240 -6.65 0.92 7.45
C PRO A 240 -7.13 -0.38 6.83
N THR A 241 -7.13 -0.42 5.49
CA THR A 241 -7.35 -1.62 4.69
C THR A 241 -6.19 -1.72 3.71
N VAL A 242 -5.24 -2.63 3.93
CA VAL A 242 -3.99 -2.69 3.14
C VAL A 242 -4.30 -3.04 1.68
N ILE A 243 -5.07 -4.10 1.45
CA ILE A 243 -5.58 -4.54 0.16
C ILE A 243 -7.10 -4.45 0.21
N ASN A 244 -7.67 -3.64 -0.67
CA ASN A 244 -9.11 -3.52 -0.84
C ASN A 244 -9.53 -4.02 -2.22
N MET A 245 -10.05 -5.24 -2.28
CA MET A 245 -10.79 -5.71 -3.45
C MET A 245 -12.23 -5.25 -3.29
N ALA A 246 -12.60 -4.23 -4.06
CA ALA A 246 -13.83 -3.46 -3.89
C ALA A 246 -14.97 -3.96 -4.80
N GLY A 247 -14.81 -5.12 -5.42
CA GLY A 247 -15.83 -5.79 -6.23
C GLY A 247 -15.48 -5.95 -7.69
N ASN A 248 -16.16 -6.91 -8.31
CA ASN A 248 -16.14 -7.26 -9.73
C ASN A 248 -14.75 -7.63 -10.24
N ASN A 249 -14.03 -8.47 -9.50
CA ASN A 249 -12.74 -9.01 -9.91
C ASN A 249 -12.83 -10.53 -10.03
N ALA A 250 -12.15 -11.15 -11.00
CA ALA A 250 -12.04 -12.60 -11.07
C ALA A 250 -10.58 -13.07 -11.18
N GLY A 251 -10.20 -14.11 -10.43
CA GLY A 251 -8.85 -14.67 -10.56
C GLY A 251 -7.76 -13.76 -9.99
N VAL A 252 -8.02 -13.11 -8.85
CA VAL A 252 -6.99 -12.35 -8.14
C VAL A 252 -6.22 -13.27 -7.18
N SER A 253 -4.89 -13.25 -7.28
CA SER A 253 -4.00 -14.10 -6.49
C SER A 253 -3.01 -13.28 -5.66
N PHE A 254 -2.93 -13.57 -4.35
CA PHE A 254 -1.89 -13.12 -3.43
C PHE A 254 -1.07 -14.33 -2.99
N ILE A 255 0.20 -14.40 -3.41
CA ILE A 255 1.05 -15.59 -3.24
C ILE A 255 2.40 -15.24 -2.62
N GLY A 256 2.77 -15.85 -1.50
CA GLY A 256 4.14 -15.69 -0.98
C GLY A 256 4.47 -14.28 -0.49
N ASN A 257 3.46 -13.43 -0.23
CA ASN A 257 3.69 -12.06 0.21
C ASN A 257 3.90 -11.98 1.72
N SER A 258 4.60 -10.95 2.18
CA SER A 258 4.76 -10.63 3.61
C SER A 258 4.08 -9.31 3.96
N PHE A 259 3.29 -9.30 5.03
CA PHE A 259 2.59 -8.12 5.54
C PHE A 259 3.04 -7.84 6.98
N TYR A 260 3.73 -6.73 7.21
CA TYR A 260 4.34 -6.45 8.51
C TYR A 260 4.45 -4.95 8.82
N GLN A 261 4.79 -4.62 10.07
CA GLN A 261 5.01 -3.23 10.52
C GLN A 261 6.38 -3.11 11.18
N THR A 262 7.15 -2.11 10.78
CA THR A 262 8.44 -1.80 11.42
C THR A 262 8.30 -0.81 12.57
N VAL A 263 7.10 -0.25 12.77
CA VAL A 263 6.79 0.73 13.82
C VAL A 263 5.52 0.29 14.53
N GLU A 264 5.45 0.51 15.85
CA GLU A 264 4.26 0.24 16.64
C GLU A 264 3.07 1.05 16.10
N PHE A 265 1.94 0.38 15.92
CA PHE A 265 0.69 1.05 15.63
C PHE A 265 0.05 1.56 16.91
N ILE A 266 -0.33 2.83 16.91
CA ILE A 266 -1.11 3.47 17.97
C ILE A 266 -2.41 4.00 17.36
N GLY A 267 -3.54 3.55 17.87
CA GLY A 267 -4.89 3.99 17.45
C GLY A 267 -5.27 5.35 18.04
N ASN A 268 -6.25 6.00 17.41
CA ASN A 268 -6.73 7.31 17.85
C ASN A 268 -7.81 7.17 18.96
N ALA A 269 -7.68 7.95 20.03
CA ALA A 269 -8.70 8.12 21.06
C ALA A 269 -9.93 8.84 20.47
N GLY A 270 -10.91 8.07 20.03
CA GLY A 270 -12.22 8.56 19.56
C GLY A 270 -12.94 7.62 18.60
N PHE A 271 -12.24 6.63 18.05
CA PHE A 271 -12.78 5.79 16.97
C PHE A 271 -12.50 4.30 17.20
N THR A 272 -13.51 3.46 16.95
CA THR A 272 -13.29 2.04 16.73
C THR A 272 -12.52 1.88 15.41
N THR A 273 -11.32 1.32 15.48
CA THR A 273 -10.46 1.16 14.29
C THR A 273 -10.58 -0.28 13.78
N TYR A 274 -10.99 -0.43 12.53
CA TYR A 274 -10.91 -1.70 11.81
C TYR A 274 -9.58 -1.77 11.07
N GLN A 275 -8.70 -2.67 11.48
CA GLN A 275 -7.50 -2.99 10.72
C GLN A 275 -7.80 -4.21 9.88
N THR A 276 -7.72 -4.04 8.57
CA THR A 276 -7.87 -5.13 7.62
C THR A 276 -6.64 -5.24 6.74
N ILE A 277 -6.07 -6.44 6.57
CA ILE A 277 -5.00 -6.62 5.59
C ILE A 277 -5.62 -6.88 4.23
N ILE A 278 -6.42 -7.94 4.08
CA ILE A 278 -7.08 -8.28 2.82
C ILE A 278 -8.59 -8.22 3.03
N ASN A 279 -9.22 -7.24 2.37
CA ASN A 279 -10.66 -7.13 2.27
C ASN A 279 -11.15 -7.62 0.91
N ILE A 280 -12.06 -8.58 0.91
CA ILE A 280 -12.66 -9.17 -0.29
C ILE A 280 -14.14 -8.79 -0.35
N ALA A 281 -14.56 -8.21 -1.47
CA ALA A 281 -15.95 -7.89 -1.72
C ALA A 281 -16.73 -9.13 -2.18
N ASN A 282 -18.05 -9.03 -2.12
CA ASN A 282 -18.96 -10.13 -2.38
C ASN A 282 -19.13 -10.48 -3.86
N THR A 283 -18.77 -9.56 -4.76
CA THR A 283 -18.80 -9.78 -6.22
C THR A 283 -17.45 -10.24 -6.80
N ASP A 284 -16.46 -10.45 -5.94
CA ASP A 284 -15.16 -10.98 -6.35
C ASP A 284 -15.22 -12.50 -6.47
N ASN A 285 -14.53 -13.11 -7.43
CA ASN A 285 -14.54 -14.56 -7.63
C ASN A 285 -13.14 -15.11 -7.93
N ASN A 286 -12.97 -16.41 -7.70
CA ASN A 286 -11.73 -17.16 -7.93
C ASN A 286 -10.53 -16.52 -7.25
N ILE A 287 -10.72 -16.09 -6.00
CA ILE A 287 -9.68 -15.42 -5.22
C ILE A 287 -8.78 -16.44 -4.57
N VAL A 288 -7.46 -16.22 -4.66
CA VAL A 288 -6.46 -17.13 -4.08
C VAL A 288 -5.54 -16.35 -3.16
N VAL A 289 -5.50 -16.73 -1.88
CA VAL A 289 -4.56 -16.20 -0.90
C VAL A 289 -3.76 -17.37 -0.35
N ARG A 290 -2.52 -17.55 -0.81
CA ARG A 290 -1.70 -18.70 -0.44
C ARG A 290 -0.26 -18.39 -0.09
N ASN A 291 0.31 -19.17 0.84
CA ASN A 291 1.70 -19.04 1.27
C ASN A 291 2.07 -17.62 1.75
N ASN A 292 1.12 -16.80 2.18
CA ASN A 292 1.41 -15.44 2.66
C ASN A 292 1.74 -15.45 4.16
N PHE A 293 2.47 -14.43 4.60
CA PHE A 293 2.89 -14.23 5.97
C PHE A 293 2.32 -12.92 6.52
N PHE A 294 1.69 -12.97 7.69
CA PHE A 294 1.06 -11.81 8.32
C PHE A 294 1.58 -11.64 9.75
N GLY A 295 2.25 -10.52 10.01
CA GLY A 295 2.79 -10.13 11.31
C GLY A 295 4.31 -9.94 11.31
N GLY A 296 4.88 -9.73 12.50
CA GLY A 296 6.29 -9.42 12.71
C GLY A 296 6.69 -7.99 12.32
N ASN A 297 7.99 -7.70 12.43
CA ASN A 297 8.60 -6.46 11.95
C ASN A 297 9.57 -6.65 10.78
N SER A 298 9.60 -7.86 10.23
CA SER A 298 10.35 -8.25 9.05
C SER A 298 9.56 -9.28 8.24
N ALA A 299 10.01 -9.57 7.02
CA ALA A 299 9.39 -10.53 6.13
C ALA A 299 9.21 -11.92 6.78
N SER A 300 8.30 -12.72 6.22
CA SER A 300 7.99 -14.08 6.68
C SER A 300 7.49 -14.16 8.14
N ALA A 301 6.83 -13.11 8.63
CA ALA A 301 6.45 -12.96 10.04
C ALA A 301 7.63 -13.04 11.03
N GLY A 302 8.84 -12.73 10.56
CA GLY A 302 10.07 -12.79 11.35
C GLY A 302 10.28 -11.56 12.25
N GLY A 303 11.38 -11.60 13.01
CA GLY A 303 11.82 -10.50 13.88
C GLY A 303 10.98 -10.37 15.14
N SER A 304 10.80 -9.15 15.64
CA SER A 304 9.96 -8.88 16.82
C SER A 304 8.48 -8.78 16.45
N PRO A 305 7.56 -8.93 17.41
CA PRO A 305 6.14 -8.83 17.13
C PRO A 305 5.74 -7.51 16.49
N TYR A 306 4.82 -7.59 15.54
CA TYR A 306 4.02 -6.44 15.14
C TYR A 306 3.13 -6.03 16.33
N ILE A 307 3.33 -4.82 16.85
CA ILE A 307 2.58 -4.29 18.00
C ILE A 307 1.40 -3.40 17.55
N LEU A 308 0.23 -3.75 18.07
CA LEU A 308 -1.06 -3.10 17.89
C LEU A 308 -1.56 -2.52 19.20
N ARG A 309 -1.58 -1.20 19.36
CA ARG A 309 -2.12 -0.52 20.53
C ARG A 309 -3.27 0.39 20.12
N ASN A 310 -4.44 0.31 20.76
CA ASN A 310 -5.52 1.29 20.53
C ASN A 310 -6.28 1.58 21.83
N PRO A 311 -6.41 2.86 22.22
CA PRO A 311 -7.13 3.29 23.43
C PRO A 311 -8.66 3.09 23.41
N ASN A 312 -9.27 2.88 22.23
CA ASN A 312 -10.73 2.85 22.06
C ASN A 312 -11.24 1.56 21.41
N GLY A 313 -10.38 0.55 21.39
CA GLY A 313 -10.73 -0.78 20.98
C GLY A 313 -10.23 -1.21 19.60
N ASN A 314 -9.67 -2.41 19.55
CA ASN A 314 -8.98 -2.95 18.37
C ASN A 314 -9.80 -4.05 17.71
N ARG A 315 -10.27 -3.81 16.47
CA ARG A 315 -10.75 -4.89 15.59
C ARG A 315 -9.69 -5.19 14.56
N CYS A 316 -8.88 -6.21 14.81
CA CYS A 316 -7.91 -6.70 13.84
C CYS A 316 -8.51 -7.88 13.08
N ARG A 317 -8.62 -7.75 11.75
CA ARG A 317 -9.15 -8.75 10.84
C ARG A 317 -8.14 -8.92 9.72
N LEU A 318 -7.27 -9.91 9.78
CA LEU A 318 -6.19 -9.96 8.79
C LEU A 318 -6.77 -10.25 7.39
N ILE A 319 -7.59 -11.29 7.28
CA ILE A 319 -8.28 -11.63 6.04
C ILE A 319 -9.79 -11.66 6.29
N ILE A 320 -10.57 -10.99 5.44
CA ILE A 320 -12.03 -10.96 5.56
C ILE A 320 -12.75 -11.12 4.22
N ILE A 321 -13.77 -11.98 4.21
CA ILE A 321 -14.88 -11.95 3.26
C ILE A 321 -16.12 -11.40 3.98
N ARG A 322 -16.68 -10.28 3.50
CA ARG A 322 -17.76 -9.56 4.21
C ARG A 322 -19.17 -10.06 3.94
N SER A 323 -19.48 -10.55 2.73
CA SER A 323 -20.84 -11.01 2.39
C SER A 323 -20.85 -11.91 1.13
N ALA A 324 -22.03 -12.47 0.81
CA ALA A 324 -22.18 -13.74 0.09
C ALA A 324 -21.77 -13.73 -1.40
N SER A 325 -21.36 -14.92 -1.86
CA SER A 325 -21.04 -15.37 -3.22
C SER A 325 -19.59 -15.42 -3.73
N PRO A 326 -18.54 -14.92 -3.06
CA PRO A 326 -17.19 -15.06 -3.62
C PRO A 326 -16.70 -16.50 -3.53
N THR A 327 -16.12 -17.03 -4.61
CA THR A 327 -15.28 -18.23 -4.54
C THR A 327 -13.86 -17.84 -4.13
N ALA A 328 -13.38 -18.40 -3.02
CA ALA A 328 -12.08 -18.05 -2.48
C ALA A 328 -11.32 -19.24 -1.90
N THR A 329 -10.00 -19.16 -1.94
CA THR A 329 -9.10 -20.20 -1.44
C THR A 329 -8.03 -19.58 -0.56
N PHE A 330 -7.96 -20.02 0.69
CA PHE A 330 -7.01 -19.58 1.70
C PHE A 330 -6.16 -20.76 2.15
N GLU A 331 -4.90 -20.81 1.69
CA GLU A 331 -4.06 -21.99 1.84
C GLU A 331 -2.66 -21.69 2.34
N ASN A 332 -2.15 -22.50 3.27
CA ASN A 332 -0.76 -22.46 3.70
C ASN A 332 -0.29 -21.06 4.18
N ASN A 333 -1.22 -20.20 4.58
CA ASN A 333 -0.85 -18.88 5.10
C ASN A 333 -0.37 -19.01 6.54
N THR A 334 0.54 -18.14 6.94
CA THR A 334 1.06 -18.05 8.31
C THR A 334 0.68 -16.70 8.90
N ILE A 335 -0.07 -16.72 10.00
CA ILE A 335 -0.41 -15.54 10.80
C ILE A 335 0.32 -15.70 12.12
N ALA A 336 1.37 -14.94 12.37
CA ALA A 336 2.24 -15.14 13.53
C ALA A 336 2.95 -13.84 13.92
N ASN A 337 3.59 -13.85 15.08
CA ASN A 337 4.40 -12.73 15.58
C ASN A 337 3.61 -11.41 15.67
N ILE A 338 2.42 -11.46 16.29
CA ILE A 338 1.53 -10.30 16.49
C ILE A 338 1.30 -10.11 17.99
N ARG A 339 1.35 -8.86 18.43
CA ARG A 339 0.99 -8.43 19.78
C ARG A 339 -0.11 -7.38 19.71
N MET A 340 -1.25 -7.67 20.31
CA MET A 340 -2.34 -6.72 20.51
C MET A 340 -2.40 -6.30 21.97
N ASN A 341 -2.18 -5.01 22.20
CA ASN A 341 -2.34 -4.32 23.46
C ASN A 341 -3.74 -3.70 23.49
N PHE A 342 -4.61 -4.28 24.30
CA PHE A 342 -5.93 -3.77 24.62
C PHE A 342 -5.77 -2.76 25.75
N TYR A 343 -6.09 -1.52 25.45
CA TYR A 343 -5.88 -0.38 26.31
C TYR A 343 -7.14 0.49 26.27
N ARG A 344 -7.66 0.89 27.42
CA ARG A 344 -8.80 1.80 27.50
C ARG A 344 -8.62 2.80 28.63
N ILE A 345 -8.71 4.10 28.33
CA ILE A 345 -8.65 5.19 29.32
C ILE A 345 -9.97 5.96 29.31
N GLY A 346 -10.60 6.11 30.48
CA GLY A 346 -11.44 7.28 30.80
C GLY A 346 -12.66 7.56 29.90
N LEU A 347 -13.11 6.60 29.08
CA LEU A 347 -14.26 6.76 28.20
C LEU A 347 -15.44 5.90 28.67
N PRO A 348 -16.68 6.41 28.53
CA PRO A 348 -17.88 5.64 28.87
C PRO A 348 -18.01 4.38 27.99
N PRO A 349 -18.80 3.38 28.44
CA PRO A 349 -19.17 2.20 27.65
C PRO A 349 -19.65 2.58 26.26
N CYS A 350 -18.85 2.26 25.23
CA CYS A 350 -19.35 2.27 23.87
C CYS A 350 -19.95 0.90 23.59
N GLY A 351 -21.28 0.84 23.56
CA GLY A 351 -22.06 -0.39 23.36
C GLY A 351 -21.85 -1.11 22.02
N SER A 352 -20.94 -0.64 21.17
CA SER A 352 -20.56 -1.24 19.88
C SER A 352 -19.04 -1.42 19.71
N CYS A 353 -18.22 -1.13 20.73
CA CYS A 353 -16.78 -1.36 20.67
C CYS A 353 -16.47 -2.84 20.97
N GLU A 354 -16.33 -3.62 19.92
CA GLU A 354 -15.81 -4.99 19.99
C GLU A 354 -14.28 -4.93 19.85
N ASP A 355 -13.55 -5.51 20.81
CA ASP A 355 -12.09 -5.68 20.86
C ASP A 355 -11.68 -7.08 20.39
N GLY A 356 -11.72 -7.32 19.08
CA GLY A 356 -11.57 -8.66 18.52
C GLY A 356 -10.30 -8.86 17.70
N PHE A 357 -9.78 -10.08 17.75
CA PHE A 357 -8.85 -10.59 16.75
C PHE A 357 -9.57 -11.64 15.90
N ARG A 358 -9.43 -11.52 14.59
CA ARG A 358 -9.80 -12.56 13.63
C ARG A 358 -8.66 -12.74 12.65
N GLY A 359 -8.04 -13.91 12.65
CA GLY A 359 -6.99 -14.23 11.68
C GLY A 359 -7.58 -14.33 10.27
N ILE A 360 -8.45 -15.32 10.07
CA ILE A 360 -9.23 -15.49 8.84
C ILE A 360 -10.70 -15.44 9.21
N TRP A 361 -11.46 -14.54 8.58
CA TRP A 361 -12.90 -14.43 8.80
C TRP A 361 -13.66 -14.53 7.48
N ILE A 362 -14.39 -15.62 7.35
CA ILE A 362 -15.33 -15.84 6.25
C ILE A 362 -16.72 -15.61 6.82
N ASN A 363 -17.29 -14.42 6.63
CA ASN A 363 -18.63 -14.13 7.14
C ASN A 363 -19.68 -14.98 6.40
N THR A 364 -19.57 -15.03 5.07
CA THR A 364 -20.34 -15.90 4.15
C THR A 364 -19.52 -16.11 2.86
N GLY A 365 -20.03 -16.86 1.88
CA GLY A 365 -19.37 -17.13 0.59
C GLY A 365 -18.92 -18.59 0.43
N ASN A 366 -18.38 -18.95 -0.75
CA ASN A 366 -17.88 -20.30 -1.01
C ASN A 366 -16.36 -20.34 -0.86
N ALA A 367 -15.85 -20.73 0.31
CA ALA A 367 -14.44 -20.65 0.61
C ALA A 367 -13.82 -22.01 0.95
N THR A 368 -12.59 -22.22 0.49
CA THR A 368 -11.74 -23.30 1.01
C THR A 368 -10.68 -22.70 1.92
N VAL A 369 -10.68 -23.06 3.19
CA VAL A 369 -9.70 -22.62 4.19
C VAL A 369 -8.94 -23.84 4.69
N ARG A 370 -7.71 -24.04 4.21
CA ARG A 370 -6.92 -25.21 4.62
C ARG A 370 -5.45 -24.97 4.83
N ASN A 371 -4.84 -25.82 5.67
CA ASN A 371 -3.41 -25.82 5.95
C ASN A 371 -2.85 -24.48 6.47
N ASN A 372 -3.68 -23.55 6.93
CA ASN A 372 -3.22 -22.29 7.48
C ASN A 372 -2.68 -22.51 8.90
N THR A 373 -1.69 -21.72 9.28
CA THR A 373 -1.13 -21.68 10.64
C THR A 373 -1.44 -20.34 11.27
N ILE A 374 -2.19 -20.35 12.37
CA ILE A 374 -2.50 -19.18 13.19
C ILE A 374 -1.76 -19.29 14.53
N GLY A 375 -0.76 -18.45 14.72
CA GLY A 375 0.23 -18.50 15.79
C GLY A 375 1.34 -19.51 15.48
N SER A 376 1.69 -20.36 16.46
CA SER A 376 2.75 -21.36 16.32
C SER A 376 2.42 -22.64 17.08
N LEU A 377 2.83 -23.80 16.57
CA LEU A 377 2.68 -25.07 17.28
C LEU A 377 3.88 -25.41 18.18
N THR A 378 5.00 -24.72 18.02
CA THR A 378 6.26 -25.02 18.71
C THR A 378 6.74 -23.88 19.58
N ALA A 379 6.30 -22.65 19.31
CA ALA A 379 6.67 -21.46 20.08
C ALA A 379 5.47 -20.91 20.86
N ASN A 380 5.71 -20.58 22.13
CA ASN A 380 4.77 -19.79 22.92
C ASN A 380 4.80 -18.33 22.46
N ALA A 381 3.73 -17.58 22.77
CA ALA A 381 3.66 -16.13 22.55
C ALA A 381 3.89 -15.67 21.09
N SER A 382 3.59 -16.54 20.11
CA SER A 382 3.53 -16.17 18.70
C SER A 382 2.37 -15.21 18.42
N LEU A 383 1.26 -15.36 19.14
CA LEU A 383 0.21 -14.36 19.25
C LEU A 383 0.11 -13.91 20.70
N GLN A 384 0.18 -12.60 20.95
CA GLN A 384 0.14 -12.02 22.28
C GLN A 384 -1.06 -11.09 22.40
N PHE A 385 -1.92 -11.36 23.37
CA PHE A 385 -3.08 -10.54 23.68
C PHE A 385 -2.92 -10.01 25.11
N VAL A 386 -2.68 -8.71 25.21
CA VAL A 386 -2.27 -8.07 26.46
C VAL A 386 -3.34 -7.06 26.84
N GLN A 387 -3.97 -7.26 28.00
CA GLN A 387 -4.79 -6.22 28.61
C GLN A 387 -3.89 -5.32 29.47
N GLU A 388 -3.76 -4.05 29.11
CA GLU A 388 -2.86 -3.11 29.78
C GLU A 388 -3.55 -2.28 30.88
N THR A 389 -4.87 -2.07 30.82
CA THR A 389 -5.63 -1.31 31.84
C THR A 389 -6.80 -2.08 32.43
N ASN A 390 -7.21 -1.64 33.63
CA ASN A 390 -8.24 -2.29 34.44
C ASN A 390 -9.69 -2.07 33.96
N ASN A 391 -9.90 -1.39 32.81
CA ASN A 391 -11.22 -0.84 32.45
C ASN A 391 -11.81 -1.38 31.13
N MET A 392 -11.75 -2.71 30.94
CA MET A 392 -12.57 -3.39 29.92
C MET A 392 -14.02 -3.42 30.43
N ASP A 393 -15.00 -3.11 29.57
CA ASP A 393 -16.42 -3.12 29.98
C ASP A 393 -16.99 -4.53 30.08
N ALA A 394 -17.90 -4.70 31.05
CA ALA A 394 -18.53 -5.98 31.41
C ALA A 394 -19.33 -6.68 30.31
N GLY A 395 -19.63 -5.98 29.21
CA GLY A 395 -20.53 -6.45 28.17
C GLY A 395 -19.88 -6.82 26.84
N ASN A 396 -18.57 -6.60 26.65
CA ASN A 396 -17.94 -6.71 25.33
C ASN A 396 -16.70 -7.63 25.33
N VAL A 397 -16.80 -8.81 25.95
CA VAL A 397 -15.78 -9.85 25.77
C VAL A 397 -15.84 -10.34 24.33
N THR A 398 -14.87 -9.88 23.56
CA THR A 398 -14.86 -10.08 22.13
C THR A 398 -14.05 -11.32 21.81
N PRO A 399 -14.51 -12.17 20.87
CA PRO A 399 -13.81 -13.40 20.61
C PRO A 399 -12.47 -13.11 19.92
N LEU A 400 -11.42 -13.67 20.49
CA LEU A 400 -10.12 -13.84 19.84
C LEU A 400 -10.20 -15.13 19.04
N THR A 401 -10.57 -15.01 17.76
CA THR A 401 -10.80 -16.16 16.89
C THR A 401 -9.65 -16.34 15.91
N GLY A 402 -9.06 -17.53 15.86
CA GLY A 402 -8.05 -17.84 14.84
C GLY A 402 -8.69 -17.84 13.44
N ILE A 403 -9.67 -18.72 13.25
CA ILE A 403 -10.47 -18.84 12.02
C ILE A 403 -11.96 -18.82 12.38
N GLU A 404 -12.70 -17.88 11.79
CA GLU A 404 -14.16 -17.82 11.90
C GLU A 404 -14.77 -18.06 10.51
N TYR A 405 -15.68 -19.03 10.42
CA TYR A 405 -16.20 -19.51 9.15
C TYR A 405 -17.72 -19.66 9.20
N GLY A 406 -18.44 -18.81 8.46
CA GLY A 406 -19.89 -18.89 8.21
C GLY A 406 -20.23 -19.04 6.72
N GLY A 407 -19.27 -19.47 5.90
CA GLY A 407 -19.46 -19.72 4.47
C GLY A 407 -19.95 -21.13 4.15
N SER A 408 -20.22 -21.40 2.88
CA SER A 408 -20.29 -22.75 2.32
C SER A 408 -18.91 -23.18 1.84
N GLY A 409 -18.51 -24.43 1.99
CA GLY A 409 -17.17 -24.91 1.55
C GLY A 409 -16.44 -25.73 2.60
N ILE A 410 -15.10 -25.67 2.58
CA ILE A 410 -14.24 -26.61 3.33
C ILE A 410 -13.36 -25.85 4.32
N VAL A 411 -13.32 -26.32 5.57
CA VAL A 411 -12.36 -25.91 6.59
C VAL A 411 -11.61 -27.15 7.09
N GLU A 412 -10.34 -27.31 6.73
CA GLU A 412 -9.59 -28.53 7.07
C GLU A 412 -8.10 -28.26 7.33
N ASN A 413 -7.45 -29.12 8.13
CA ASN A 413 -5.99 -29.12 8.33
C ASN A 413 -5.38 -27.78 8.79
N ASN A 414 -6.19 -26.87 9.34
CA ASN A 414 -5.70 -25.62 9.91
C ASN A 414 -5.15 -25.87 11.33
N ARG A 415 -4.12 -25.10 11.69
CA ARG A 415 -3.40 -25.21 12.95
C ARG A 415 -3.52 -23.89 13.71
N VAL A 416 -3.93 -23.95 14.97
CA VAL A 416 -4.01 -22.77 15.84
C VAL A 416 -3.29 -23.07 17.15
N GLY A 417 -2.35 -22.22 17.55
CA GLY A 417 -1.55 -22.45 18.75
C GLY A 417 -0.62 -21.28 19.10
N GLY A 418 0.17 -21.41 20.18
CA GLY A 418 1.20 -20.43 20.52
C GLY A 418 0.62 -19.07 20.92
N ILE A 419 -0.56 -19.09 21.56
CA ILE A 419 -1.27 -17.90 22.02
C ILE A 419 -0.93 -17.65 23.48
N THR A 420 -0.64 -16.40 23.82
CA THR A 420 -0.45 -15.96 25.20
C THR A 420 -1.38 -14.79 25.49
N CYS A 421 -2.14 -14.94 26.57
CA CYS A 421 -3.02 -13.92 27.10
C CYS A 421 -2.49 -13.46 28.44
N SER A 422 -2.36 -12.15 28.63
CA SER A 422 -1.94 -11.57 29.91
C SER A 422 -2.92 -10.50 30.37
N PHE A 423 -3.28 -10.56 31.64
CA PHE A 423 -4.25 -9.67 32.29
C PHE A 423 -3.57 -8.81 33.34
N ASN A 424 -4.09 -7.60 33.55
CA ASN A 424 -3.80 -6.84 34.76
C ASN A 424 -4.69 -7.39 35.89
N ALA A 425 -4.10 -7.69 37.06
CA ALA A 425 -4.71 -8.46 38.15
C ALA A 425 -6.02 -7.87 38.74
N ALA A 426 -6.38 -6.64 38.37
CA ALA A 426 -7.57 -5.95 38.85
C ALA A 426 -8.76 -5.96 37.86
N SER A 427 -8.68 -6.65 36.72
CA SER A 427 -9.81 -6.78 35.78
C SER A 427 -10.69 -8.00 36.08
N ALA A 428 -12.02 -7.82 36.05
CA ALA A 428 -13.00 -8.89 36.24
C ALA A 428 -13.29 -9.68 34.95
N TYR A 429 -12.53 -9.48 33.87
CA TYR A 429 -12.88 -9.93 32.51
C TYR A 429 -11.74 -10.71 31.86
N GLY A 430 -12.07 -11.89 31.33
CA GLY A 430 -11.15 -12.75 30.59
C GLY A 430 -11.20 -12.52 29.08
N PHE A 431 -10.23 -13.09 28.35
CA PHE A 431 -10.30 -13.23 26.89
C PHE A 431 -11.03 -14.53 26.55
N ASN A 432 -11.97 -14.47 25.62
CA ASN A 432 -12.56 -15.66 25.01
C ASN A 432 -11.75 -16.03 23.78
N ILE A 433 -11.01 -17.14 23.85
CA ILE A 433 -10.18 -17.63 22.74
C ILE A 433 -10.91 -18.76 22.05
N THR A 434 -11.10 -18.62 20.74
CA THR A 434 -11.62 -19.68 19.89
C THR A 434 -10.60 -19.99 18.81
N GLY A 435 -10.12 -21.24 18.75
CA GLY A 435 -9.18 -21.63 17.69
C GLY A 435 -9.82 -21.52 16.31
N ILE A 436 -10.82 -22.36 16.08
CA ILE A 436 -11.62 -22.41 14.85
C ILE A 436 -13.10 -22.42 15.24
N LEU A 437 -13.86 -21.46 14.71
CA LEU A 437 -15.31 -21.37 14.84
C LEU A 437 -15.96 -21.62 13.48
N VAL A 438 -16.81 -22.65 13.40
CA VAL A 438 -17.63 -22.92 12.21
C VAL A 438 -19.08 -22.69 12.59
N ASN A 439 -19.69 -21.67 12.00
CA ASN A 439 -21.11 -21.35 12.16
C ASN A 439 -21.88 -22.07 11.06
N ALA A 440 -22.79 -22.96 11.46
CA ALA A 440 -23.63 -23.76 10.56
C ALA A 440 -24.77 -22.94 9.96
#